data_AF-A0A2V2UW39-F1
#
_entry.id   AF-A0A2V2UW39-F1
#
_cell.length_a   1.000
_cell.length_b   1.000
_cell.length_c   1.000
_cell.angle_alpha   90.00
_cell.angle_beta   90.00
_cell.angle_gamma   90.00
#
_symmetry.space_group_name_H-M   'P 1'
#
loop_
_entity.id
_entity.type
_entity.pdbx_description
1 polymer ?
#
loop_
_entity_poly.entity_id
_entity_poly.type
_entity_poly.pdbx_seq_one_letter_code
_entity_poly.pdbx_strand_id
1 'polypeptide(L)'
;MPPKRNRVQGGNARSRACAVPQGDIRGRARPELGGETGQPAATRRRAEARQQQWTMNSTVRDILLERNTLSYNMKLNDFLRNYVGGRAAVGEDHNVTMQVFFQEPGAYVQDQELLEEILKLTAYQALEAIYKLHHEGVYSLEQWRGFKSKNTVTPHAKGKLKAALT
;
A
#
# COMPACT_ATOMS: atom_id res chain seq x y z
N MET A 1 1.18 35.79 -45.40
CA MET A 1 2.29 36.74 -45.15
C MET A 1 2.73 36.64 -43.69
N PRO A 2 4.05 36.61 -43.40
CA PRO A 2 4.61 36.44 -42.06
C PRO A 2 4.97 37.78 -41.37
N PRO A 3 5.28 37.77 -40.05
CA PRO A 3 5.63 38.95 -39.26
C PRO A 3 7.15 39.21 -39.22
N LYS A 4 7.59 40.41 -38.82
CA LYS A 4 8.99 40.68 -38.42
C LYS A 4 9.11 41.60 -37.19
N ARG A 5 9.88 41.08 -36.24
CA ARG A 5 10.39 41.66 -34.98
C ARG A 5 11.44 42.75 -35.26
N ASN A 6 11.68 43.66 -34.31
CA ASN A 6 13.02 43.75 -33.69
C ASN A 6 13.09 44.63 -32.42
N ARG A 7 14.03 44.19 -31.59
CA ARG A 7 14.49 44.57 -30.25
C ARG A 7 15.65 45.57 -30.37
N VAL A 8 16.03 46.26 -29.28
CA VAL A 8 17.39 46.29 -28.66
C VAL A 8 17.70 47.60 -27.88
N GLN A 9 18.06 47.37 -26.60
CA GLN A 9 19.07 47.98 -25.71
C GLN A 9 19.45 49.47 -25.75
N GLY A 10 19.63 50.04 -24.55
CA GLY A 10 21.00 50.22 -24.01
C GLY A 10 21.45 51.62 -23.57
N GLY A 11 21.70 51.76 -22.26
CA GLY A 11 22.64 52.72 -21.61
C GLY A 11 22.18 54.19 -21.55
N ASN A 12 22.63 55.05 -20.63
CA ASN A 12 23.85 55.05 -19.83
C ASN A 12 23.78 56.08 -18.65
N ALA A 13 24.80 56.01 -17.78
CA ALA A 13 25.42 57.04 -16.90
C ALA A 13 24.58 57.77 -15.84
N ARG A 14 24.80 57.51 -14.54
CA ARG A 14 25.86 58.05 -13.63
C ARG A 14 25.70 59.54 -13.28
N SER A 15 25.41 59.79 -12.01
CA SER A 15 25.89 60.92 -11.17
C SER A 15 25.37 60.64 -9.75
N ARG A 16 26.07 60.82 -8.63
CA ARG A 16 27.42 61.29 -8.32
C ARG A 16 27.69 60.92 -6.84
N ALA A 17 28.95 60.93 -6.45
CA ALA A 17 29.50 60.40 -5.21
C ALA A 17 29.35 61.30 -3.95
N CYS A 18 29.82 60.73 -2.84
CA CYS A 18 30.37 61.34 -1.62
C CYS A 18 29.39 61.62 -0.47
N ALA A 19 29.49 60.84 0.61
CA ALA A 19 30.29 61.21 1.79
C ALA A 19 30.02 60.23 2.95
N VAL A 20 31.09 59.63 3.46
CA VAL A 20 31.12 58.97 4.78
C VAL A 20 31.38 60.07 5.82
N PRO A 21 30.76 59.98 7.01
CA PRO A 21 31.58 60.10 8.21
C PRO A 21 31.34 58.95 9.20
N GLN A 22 32.46 58.50 9.76
CA GLN A 22 32.55 57.64 10.93
C GLN A 22 31.79 58.23 12.12
N GLY A 23 31.08 57.37 12.85
CA GLY A 23 30.49 57.65 14.14
C GLY A 23 30.29 56.34 14.88
N ASP A 24 30.88 56.26 16.05
CA ASP A 24 31.34 55.08 16.76
C ASP A 24 30.27 54.54 17.76
N ILE A 25 30.53 53.34 18.30
CA ILE A 25 30.07 52.82 19.60
C ILE A 25 28.82 51.90 19.67
N ARG A 26 29.11 50.69 20.18
CA ARG A 26 28.32 49.75 21.03
C ARG A 26 27.38 48.73 20.38
N GLY A 27 27.78 47.45 20.50
CA GLY A 27 26.87 46.31 20.39
C GLY A 27 27.55 44.95 20.55
N ARG A 28 28.12 44.67 21.73
CA ARG A 28 28.60 43.34 22.13
C ARG A 28 27.42 42.37 22.25
N ALA A 29 27.43 41.25 21.54
CA ALA A 29 26.97 39.93 22.03
C ALA A 29 27.34 38.80 21.05
N ARG A 30 28.36 38.04 21.42
CA ARG A 30 28.63 36.66 20.97
C ARG A 30 27.60 35.74 21.63
N PRO A 31 27.11 34.71 20.93
CA PRO A 31 27.13 33.39 21.55
C PRO A 31 27.71 32.34 20.59
N GLU A 32 28.86 31.80 21.00
CA GLU A 32 29.26 30.44 20.68
C GLU A 32 28.60 29.56 21.75
N LEU A 33 27.74 28.64 21.35
CA LEU A 33 27.38 27.52 22.20
C LEU A 33 27.24 26.28 21.32
N GLY A 34 28.21 25.38 21.46
CA GLY A 34 28.12 24.03 20.94
C GLY A 34 26.89 23.34 21.51
N GLY A 35 26.09 22.79 20.61
CA GLY A 35 25.07 21.80 20.89
C GLY A 35 25.39 20.56 20.10
N GLU A 36 26.20 19.68 20.68
CA GLU A 36 26.15 18.26 20.35
C GLU A 36 24.69 17.81 20.51
N THR A 37 24.08 17.35 19.42
CA THR A 37 23.10 16.24 19.35
C THR A 37 22.42 16.34 17.97
N GLY A 38 23.09 15.80 16.97
CA GLY A 38 22.50 15.51 15.66
C GLY A 38 22.74 14.05 15.36
N GLN A 39 22.03 13.15 16.06
CA GLN A 39 22.08 11.72 15.77
C GLN A 39 21.92 11.49 14.26
N PRO A 40 22.85 10.77 13.62
CA PRO A 40 22.78 10.55 12.18
C PRO A 40 21.54 9.73 11.84
N ALA A 41 20.93 10.11 10.72
CA ALA A 41 19.76 9.54 10.07
C ALA A 41 19.88 8.03 9.77
N ALA A 42 19.83 7.19 10.81
CA ALA A 42 19.91 5.73 10.73
C ALA A 42 18.67 5.03 11.32
N THR A 43 17.58 5.76 11.58
CA THR A 43 16.34 5.19 12.15
C THR A 43 15.15 5.22 11.18
N ARG A 44 15.38 5.48 9.88
CA ARG A 44 14.32 5.44 8.86
C ARG A 44 14.34 4.21 7.95
N ARG A 45 15.01 3.14 8.40
CA ARG A 45 14.90 1.79 7.82
C ARG A 45 14.65 0.72 8.90
N ARG A 46 14.17 1.13 10.07
CA ARG A 46 13.87 0.23 11.20
C ARG A 46 12.44 0.38 11.73
N ALA A 47 11.51 0.73 10.84
CA ALA A 47 10.07 0.60 11.11
C ALA A 47 9.44 -0.53 10.27
N GLU A 48 10.05 -0.88 9.14
CA GLU A 48 9.52 -1.89 8.20
C GLU A 48 10.11 -3.31 8.39
N ALA A 49 11.10 -3.46 9.27
CA ALA A 49 11.64 -4.76 9.68
C ALA A 49 11.19 -5.17 11.09
N ARG A 50 9.97 -4.76 11.50
CA ARG A 50 9.25 -5.60 12.45
C ARG A 50 8.91 -6.86 11.68
N GLN A 51 9.79 -7.85 11.73
CA GLN A 51 9.43 -9.22 11.38
C GLN A 51 8.10 -9.47 12.08
N GLN A 52 7.03 -9.67 11.32
CA GLN A 52 5.75 -10.02 11.89
C GLN A 52 5.96 -11.39 12.50
N GLN A 53 6.30 -11.41 13.79
CA GLN A 53 6.61 -12.62 14.52
C GLN A 53 5.27 -13.28 14.76
N TRP A 54 4.90 -14.17 13.84
CA TRP A 54 3.66 -14.90 13.93
C TRP A 54 3.74 -15.85 15.12
N THR A 55 2.67 -15.84 15.91
CA THR A 55 2.51 -16.75 17.04
C THR A 55 1.55 -17.86 16.65
N MET A 56 1.48 -18.94 17.41
CA MET A 56 0.50 -20.01 17.16
C MET A 56 -0.95 -19.51 17.23
N ASN A 57 -1.21 -18.42 17.97
CA ASN A 57 -2.49 -17.75 18.07
C ASN A 57 -2.78 -16.76 16.93
N SER A 58 -1.81 -16.48 16.04
CA SER A 58 -2.02 -15.60 14.90
C SER A 58 -3.05 -16.20 13.95
N THR A 59 -3.99 -15.38 13.48
CA THR A 59 -5.06 -15.86 12.62
C THR A 59 -4.55 -16.13 11.20
N VAL A 60 -5.11 -17.13 10.54
CA VAL A 60 -4.80 -17.39 9.12
C VAL A 60 -5.18 -16.19 8.26
N ARG A 61 -6.23 -15.44 8.65
CA ARG A 61 -6.63 -14.20 8.00
C ARG A 61 -5.55 -13.15 8.06
N ASP A 62 -4.98 -12.88 9.23
CA ASP A 62 -3.95 -11.84 9.40
C ASP A 62 -2.68 -12.17 8.62
N ILE A 63 -2.29 -13.44 8.61
CA ILE A 63 -1.11 -13.93 7.87
C ILE A 63 -1.31 -13.83 6.35
N LEU A 64 -2.49 -14.22 5.87
CA LEU A 64 -2.78 -14.24 4.44
C LEU A 64 -3.02 -12.83 3.89
N LEU A 65 -3.76 -11.99 4.62
CA LEU A 65 -4.09 -10.63 4.19
C LEU A 65 -3.00 -9.61 4.48
N GLU A 66 -2.07 -9.87 5.41
CA GLU A 66 -0.92 -9.05 5.76
C GLU A 66 -1.07 -7.56 5.43
N ARG A 67 -1.69 -6.81 6.36
CA ARG A 67 -1.99 -5.36 6.26
C ARG A 67 -3.09 -4.96 5.28
N ASN A 68 -3.73 -5.91 4.61
CA ASN A 68 -4.90 -5.63 3.77
C ASN A 68 -6.20 -5.67 4.59
N THR A 69 -7.09 -4.72 4.36
CA THR A 69 -8.42 -4.59 5.00
C THR A 69 -9.50 -5.43 4.34
N LEU A 70 -9.11 -6.40 3.49
CA LEU A 70 -10.01 -7.30 2.77
C LEU A 70 -11.01 -8.00 3.72
N SER A 71 -12.26 -8.09 3.26
CA SER A 71 -13.37 -8.69 4.00
C SER A 71 -14.21 -9.56 3.08
N TYR A 72 -14.56 -10.76 3.56
CA TYR A 72 -15.48 -11.67 2.85
C TYR A 72 -16.91 -11.10 2.76
N ASN A 73 -17.25 -10.12 3.60
CA ASN A 73 -18.54 -9.43 3.58
C ASN A 73 -18.60 -8.27 2.57
N MET A 74 -17.48 -7.90 1.93
CA MET A 74 -17.53 -6.84 0.91
C MET A 74 -18.29 -7.32 -0.33
N LYS A 75 -18.93 -6.40 -1.04
CA LYS A 75 -19.62 -6.72 -2.29
C LYS A 75 -18.64 -6.95 -3.45
N LEU A 76 -19.05 -7.74 -4.43
CA LEU A 76 -18.28 -8.03 -5.64
C LEU A 76 -17.88 -6.73 -6.37
N ASN A 77 -18.80 -5.79 -6.58
CA ASN A 77 -18.45 -4.50 -7.21
C ASN A 77 -17.49 -3.65 -6.38
N ASP A 78 -17.53 -3.75 -5.05
CA ASP A 78 -16.52 -3.09 -4.22
C ASP A 78 -15.14 -3.75 -4.40
N PHE A 79 -15.10 -5.08 -4.55
CA PHE A 79 -13.87 -5.82 -4.84
C PHE A 79 -13.32 -5.43 -6.22
N LEU A 80 -14.16 -5.46 -7.27
CA LEU A 80 -13.77 -5.10 -8.63
C LEU A 80 -13.21 -3.68 -8.72
N ARG A 81 -13.87 -2.71 -8.08
CA ARG A 81 -13.40 -1.32 -8.03
C ARG A 81 -12.01 -1.18 -7.41
N ASN A 82 -11.70 -1.99 -6.40
CA ASN A 82 -10.43 -1.92 -5.67
C ASN A 82 -9.28 -2.69 -6.34
N TYR A 83 -9.55 -3.76 -7.09
CA TYR A 83 -8.51 -4.69 -7.58
C TYR A 83 -8.44 -4.87 -9.10
N VAL A 84 -9.50 -4.54 -9.82
CA VAL A 84 -9.55 -4.60 -11.29
C VAL A 84 -9.57 -3.17 -11.85
N GLY A 85 -10.45 -2.33 -11.32
CA GLY A 85 -10.55 -0.91 -11.64
C GLY A 85 -12.00 -0.45 -11.75
N GLY A 86 -12.22 0.87 -11.73
CA GLY A 86 -13.57 1.45 -11.67
C GLY A 86 -14.46 1.22 -12.89
N ARG A 87 -13.96 0.59 -13.97
CA ARG A 87 -14.75 0.21 -15.14
C ARG A 87 -15.30 -1.21 -15.07
N ALA A 88 -14.73 -2.07 -14.22
CA ALA A 88 -15.21 -3.42 -14.03
C ALA A 88 -16.34 -3.41 -12.99
N ALA A 89 -17.53 -3.80 -13.42
CA ALA A 89 -18.70 -3.94 -12.56
C ALA A 89 -19.65 -4.98 -13.14
N VAL A 90 -20.33 -5.70 -12.25
CA VAL A 90 -21.48 -6.53 -12.60
C VAL A 90 -22.78 -5.77 -12.32
N GLY A 91 -23.88 -6.21 -12.95
CA GLY A 91 -25.21 -5.66 -12.66
C GLY A 91 -25.60 -5.83 -11.19
N GLU A 92 -26.53 -5.01 -10.70
CA GLU A 92 -26.94 -5.01 -9.29
C GLU A 92 -27.37 -6.39 -8.78
N ASP A 93 -28.07 -7.16 -9.61
CA ASP A 93 -28.53 -8.52 -9.29
C ASP A 93 -27.39 -9.52 -9.06
N HIS A 94 -26.22 -9.27 -9.64
CA HIS A 94 -25.04 -10.11 -9.50
C HIS A 94 -24.04 -9.56 -8.47
N ASN A 95 -24.32 -8.39 -7.88
CA ASN A 95 -23.45 -7.72 -6.92
C ASN A 95 -23.59 -8.30 -5.50
N VAL A 96 -23.25 -9.58 -5.38
CA VAL A 96 -23.29 -10.36 -4.14
C VAL A 96 -22.06 -10.11 -3.26
N THR A 97 -22.06 -10.65 -2.05
CA THR A 97 -20.86 -10.62 -1.20
C THR A 97 -19.79 -11.56 -1.74
N MET A 98 -18.53 -11.28 -1.45
CA MET A 98 -17.41 -12.18 -1.82
C MET A 98 -17.61 -13.60 -1.29
N GLN A 99 -18.20 -13.75 -0.10
CA GLN A 99 -18.56 -15.05 0.47
C GLN A 99 -19.48 -15.88 -0.43
N VAL A 100 -20.49 -15.26 -1.04
CA VAL A 100 -21.41 -15.94 -1.97
C VAL A 100 -20.69 -16.19 -3.31
N PHE A 101 -19.92 -15.20 -3.78
CA PHE A 101 -19.16 -15.31 -5.02
C PHE A 101 -18.17 -16.48 -5.04
N PHE A 102 -17.51 -16.82 -3.93
CA PHE A 102 -16.58 -17.95 -3.87
C PHE A 102 -17.19 -19.31 -4.16
N GLN A 103 -18.52 -19.46 -4.01
CA GLN A 103 -19.19 -20.74 -4.21
C GLN A 103 -19.34 -21.05 -5.70
N GLU A 104 -19.72 -20.05 -6.50
CA GLU A 104 -19.93 -20.23 -7.93
C GLU A 104 -19.61 -18.93 -8.71
N PRO A 105 -18.33 -18.59 -8.89
CA PRO A 105 -17.93 -17.34 -9.56
C PRO A 105 -18.56 -17.14 -10.94
N GLY A 106 -18.70 -18.23 -11.71
CA GLY A 106 -19.29 -18.20 -13.05
C GLY A 106 -20.79 -17.89 -13.10
N ALA A 107 -21.52 -18.04 -11.99
CA ALA A 107 -22.91 -17.64 -11.90
C ALA A 107 -23.08 -16.12 -11.80
N TYR A 108 -22.06 -15.40 -11.34
CA TYR A 108 -22.09 -13.95 -11.10
C TYR A 108 -21.33 -13.12 -12.13
N VAL A 109 -20.32 -13.72 -12.77
CA VAL A 109 -19.50 -13.08 -13.81
C VAL A 109 -19.54 -13.96 -15.06
N GLN A 110 -20.35 -13.55 -16.04
CA GLN A 110 -20.49 -14.26 -17.31
C GLN A 110 -19.34 -13.96 -18.29
N ASP A 111 -18.77 -12.75 -18.20
CA ASP A 111 -17.59 -12.35 -18.96
C ASP A 111 -16.39 -13.20 -18.53
N GLN A 112 -15.95 -14.09 -19.43
CA GLN A 112 -14.88 -15.03 -19.15
C GLN A 112 -13.52 -14.35 -18.98
N GLU A 113 -13.26 -13.24 -19.68
CA GLU A 113 -12.01 -12.49 -19.56
C GLU A 113 -11.92 -11.84 -18.18
N LEU A 114 -13.02 -11.20 -17.75
CA LEU A 114 -13.11 -10.62 -16.42
C LEU A 114 -13.05 -11.68 -15.32
N LEU A 115 -13.72 -12.82 -15.50
CA LEU A 115 -13.68 -13.91 -14.52
C LEU A 115 -12.25 -14.45 -14.37
N GLU A 116 -11.56 -14.70 -15.48
CA GLU A 116 -10.17 -15.12 -15.45
C GLU A 116 -9.26 -14.10 -14.76
N GLU A 117 -9.45 -12.81 -15.03
CA GLU A 117 -8.72 -11.73 -14.38
C GLU A 117 -8.93 -11.77 -12.85
N ILE A 118 -10.19 -11.90 -12.40
CA ILE A 118 -10.53 -11.99 -10.97
C ILE A 118 -9.82 -13.18 -10.31
N LEU A 119 -9.87 -14.36 -10.92
CA LEU A 119 -9.27 -15.59 -10.37
C LEU A 119 -7.74 -15.54 -10.29
N LYS A 120 -7.09 -14.74 -11.16
CA LYS A 120 -5.65 -14.51 -11.17
C LYS A 120 -5.20 -13.52 -10.08
N LEU A 121 -6.11 -12.73 -9.50
CA LEU A 121 -5.76 -11.76 -8.45
C LEU A 121 -5.30 -12.45 -7.16
N THR A 122 -4.14 -12.03 -6.65
CA THR A 122 -3.63 -12.46 -5.34
C THR A 122 -4.63 -12.16 -4.22
N ALA A 123 -5.35 -11.04 -4.31
CA ALA A 123 -6.40 -10.66 -3.36
C ALA A 123 -7.56 -11.66 -3.32
N TYR A 124 -8.00 -12.12 -4.49
CA TYR A 124 -9.04 -13.16 -4.60
C TYR A 124 -8.53 -14.48 -4.01
N GLN A 125 -7.35 -14.94 -4.43
CA GLN A 125 -6.77 -16.20 -3.97
C GLN A 125 -6.53 -16.24 -2.45
N ALA A 126 -6.15 -15.10 -1.85
CA ALA A 126 -6.00 -14.98 -0.41
C ALA A 126 -7.35 -15.09 0.31
N LEU A 127 -8.36 -14.37 -0.17
CA LEU A 127 -9.70 -14.44 0.42
C LEU A 127 -10.35 -15.83 0.27
N GLU A 128 -10.22 -16.44 -0.91
CA GLU A 128 -10.73 -17.78 -1.17
C GLU A 128 -10.09 -18.81 -0.24
N ALA A 129 -8.76 -18.72 -0.04
CA ALA A 129 -8.05 -19.58 0.90
C ALA A 129 -8.56 -19.40 2.34
N ILE A 130 -8.77 -18.15 2.79
CA ILE A 130 -9.31 -17.86 4.13
C ILE A 130 -10.73 -18.43 4.27
N TYR A 131 -11.57 -18.23 3.25
CA TYR A 131 -12.93 -18.75 3.23
C TYR A 131 -12.95 -20.28 3.38
N LYS A 132 -12.15 -20.99 2.58
CA LYS A 132 -12.02 -22.46 2.65
C LYS A 132 -11.52 -22.91 4.02
N LEU A 133 -10.45 -22.28 4.53
CA LEU A 133 -9.89 -22.62 5.84
C LEU A 133 -10.90 -22.42 6.98
N HIS A 134 -11.63 -21.31 6.99
CA HIS A 134 -12.67 -21.06 7.98
C HIS A 134 -13.81 -22.08 7.89
N HIS A 135 -14.19 -22.49 6.68
CA HIS A 135 -15.21 -23.53 6.48
C HIS A 135 -14.75 -24.91 6.99
N GLU A 136 -13.44 -25.17 6.93
CA GLU A 136 -12.81 -26.37 7.50
C GLU A 136 -12.41 -26.21 8.98
N GLY A 137 -12.80 -25.11 9.64
CA GLY A 137 -12.56 -24.87 11.06
C GLY A 137 -11.13 -24.44 11.42
N VAL A 138 -10.34 -23.99 10.45
CA VAL A 138 -8.97 -23.52 10.62
C VAL A 138 -8.95 -21.99 10.67
N TYR A 139 -8.79 -21.44 11.87
CA TYR A 139 -8.76 -20.00 12.14
C TYR A 139 -7.38 -19.50 12.56
N SER A 140 -6.56 -20.36 13.18
CA SER A 140 -5.23 -20.01 13.70
C SER A 140 -4.09 -20.78 13.04
N LEU A 141 -2.88 -20.27 13.23
CA LEU A 141 -1.65 -20.92 12.77
C LEU A 141 -1.42 -22.28 13.47
N GLU A 142 -1.82 -22.41 14.73
CA GLU A 142 -1.81 -23.68 15.46
C GLU A 142 -2.69 -24.74 14.76
N GLN A 143 -3.92 -24.38 14.43
CA GLN A 143 -4.85 -25.27 13.74
C GLN A 143 -4.32 -25.63 12.35
N TRP A 144 -3.74 -24.65 11.64
CA TRP A 144 -3.07 -24.89 10.37
C TRP A 144 -1.92 -25.91 10.48
N ARG A 145 -1.16 -25.91 11.59
CA ARG A 145 -0.07 -26.89 11.79
C ARG A 145 -0.61 -28.32 11.71
N GLY A 146 -1.71 -28.62 12.40
CA GLY A 146 -2.35 -29.94 12.44
C GLY A 146 -3.31 -30.25 11.27
N PHE A 147 -3.61 -29.27 10.43
CA PHE A 147 -4.54 -29.42 9.32
C PHE A 147 -4.04 -30.41 8.26
N LYS A 148 -4.88 -31.38 7.90
CA LYS A 148 -4.52 -32.49 6.99
C LYS A 148 -4.69 -32.11 5.52
N SER A 149 -5.75 -31.39 5.16
CA SER A 149 -6.14 -31.09 3.77
C SER A 149 -5.39 -29.89 3.18
N LYS A 150 -4.08 -29.77 3.42
CA LYS A 150 -3.25 -28.63 2.94
C LYS A 150 -3.11 -28.55 1.42
N ASN A 151 -3.64 -29.50 0.67
CA ASN A 151 -3.69 -29.54 -0.78
C ASN A 151 -4.92 -28.82 -1.38
N THR A 152 -5.96 -28.54 -0.58
CA THR A 152 -7.16 -27.80 -1.03
C THR A 152 -6.91 -26.29 -1.07
N VAL A 153 -5.92 -25.82 -0.31
CA VAL A 153 -5.52 -24.42 -0.23
C VAL A 153 -4.59 -24.05 -1.38
N THR A 154 -4.75 -22.84 -1.92
CA THR A 154 -3.91 -22.32 -3.01
C THR A 154 -2.42 -22.37 -2.64
N PRO A 155 -1.52 -22.72 -3.60
CA PRO A 155 -0.08 -22.81 -3.32
C PRO A 155 0.52 -21.55 -2.68
N HIS A 156 0.04 -20.38 -3.10
CA HIS A 156 0.46 -19.09 -2.55
C HIS A 156 0.13 -18.97 -1.05
N ALA A 157 -1.13 -19.22 -0.67
CA ALA A 157 -1.57 -19.17 0.71
C ALA A 157 -0.85 -20.20 1.60
N LYS A 158 -0.69 -21.44 1.08
CA LYS A 158 0.08 -22.49 1.75
C LYS A 158 1.53 -22.07 2.00
N GLY A 159 2.16 -21.42 1.02
CA GLY A 159 3.52 -20.88 1.15
C GLY A 159 3.63 -19.84 2.26
N LYS A 160 2.71 -18.86 2.31
CA LYS A 160 2.67 -17.84 3.37
C LYS A 160 2.48 -18.45 4.76
N LEU A 161 1.52 -19.36 4.92
CA LEU A 161 1.26 -20.02 6.21
C LEU A 161 2.43 -20.93 6.65
N LYS A 162 3.15 -21.55 5.72
CA LYS A 162 4.38 -22.31 6.02
C LYS A 162 5.51 -21.39 6.47
N ALA A 163 5.70 -20.25 5.81
CA ALA A 163 6.68 -19.25 6.20
C ALA A 163 6.38 -18.69 7.60
N ALA A 164 5.10 -18.53 7.96
CA ALA A 164 4.70 -18.09 9.29
C ALA A 164 4.96 -19.11 10.41
N LEU A 165 5.13 -20.40 10.08
CA LEU A 165 5.46 -21.46 11.04
C LEU A 165 6.95 -21.59 11.36
N THR A 166 7.81 -20.84 10.64
CA THR A 166 9.28 -20.93 10.73
C THR A 166 9.83 -19.79 11.56
#